data_AF-A0A961DJ75-F1
#
_entry.id   AF-A0A961DJ75-F1
#
_cell.length_a   1.000
_cell.length_b   1.000
_cell.length_c   1.000
_cell.angle_alpha   90.00
_cell.angle_beta   90.00
_cell.angle_gamma   90.00
#
_symmetry.space_group_name_H-M   'P 1'
#
loop_
_entity.id
_entity.type
_entity.pdbx_description
1 polymer ?
#
loop_
_entity_poly.entity_id
_entity_poly.type
_entity_poly.pdbx_seq_one_letter_code
_entity_poly.pdbx_strand_id
1 'polypeptide(L)'
;MLRLEACDLFIHGLGGGASRSGEGYDRATESWAREWLDSELAPAVVVSADLRLDLANGQPLSTERELQRAANRAHSARHNPASIGEGAMQWEKMELVQRIAAATDRSARSSLFRELHGLLERHRKAHSGELSEVEAEADEARRRVSGARVAARRDWSFVLYPDDSIQALRSTVEALW
;
A
#
# COMPACT_ATOMS: atom_id res chain seq x y z
N MET A 1 -22.89 -15.08 -32.24
CA MET A 1 -24.18 -15.76 -32.43
C MET A 1 -25.18 -15.43 -31.33
N LEU A 2 -24.86 -15.62 -30.05
CA LEU A 2 -25.79 -15.30 -28.93
C LEU A 2 -26.32 -13.85 -28.97
N ARG A 3 -25.43 -12.87 -29.16
CA ARG A 3 -25.79 -11.43 -29.28
C ARG A 3 -26.52 -11.04 -30.58
N LEU A 4 -26.57 -11.92 -31.58
CA LEU A 4 -27.29 -11.65 -32.83
C LEU A 4 -28.73 -12.15 -32.76
N GLU A 5 -28.95 -13.31 -32.13
CA GLU A 5 -30.19 -14.07 -32.33
C GLU A 5 -30.88 -14.52 -31.04
N ALA A 6 -30.22 -14.40 -29.87
CA ALA A 6 -30.65 -15.11 -28.66
C ALA A 6 -30.69 -14.26 -27.39
N CYS A 7 -30.49 -12.95 -27.47
CA CYS A 7 -30.69 -12.06 -26.33
C CYS A 7 -31.01 -10.61 -26.74
N ASP A 8 -31.78 -9.92 -25.91
CA ASP A 8 -32.05 -8.48 -26.02
C ASP A 8 -31.00 -7.62 -25.29
N LEU A 9 -30.26 -8.24 -24.37
CA LEU A 9 -29.17 -7.64 -23.59
C LEU A 9 -28.11 -8.69 -23.33
N PHE A 10 -26.84 -8.32 -23.49
CA PHE A 10 -25.70 -9.17 -23.18
C PHE A 10 -24.96 -8.63 -21.95
N ILE A 11 -24.69 -9.48 -20.97
CA ILE A 11 -23.97 -9.10 -19.74
C ILE A 11 -22.62 -9.83 -19.73
N HIS A 12 -21.54 -9.08 -19.51
CA HIS A 12 -20.20 -9.65 -19.33
C HIS A 12 -19.53 -9.13 -18.05
N GLY A 13 -18.53 -9.86 -17.57
CA GLY A 13 -17.62 -9.37 -16.53
C GLY A 13 -16.51 -8.44 -17.10
N LEU A 14 -15.71 -7.85 -16.21
CA LEU A 14 -14.63 -6.90 -16.54
C LEU A 14 -13.65 -7.39 -17.63
N GLY A 15 -13.44 -8.71 -17.75
CA GLY A 15 -12.51 -9.29 -18.71
C GLY A 15 -13.02 -9.39 -20.16
N GLY A 16 -14.35 -9.34 -20.38
CA GLY A 16 -14.95 -9.44 -21.72
C GLY A 16 -15.38 -8.09 -22.30
N GLY A 17 -15.56 -7.10 -21.43
CA GLY A 17 -16.17 -5.83 -21.77
C GLY A 17 -15.23 -4.74 -22.25
N ALA A 18 -15.81 -3.75 -22.91
CA ALA A 18 -15.11 -2.50 -23.21
C ALA A 18 -14.98 -1.65 -21.93
N SER A 19 -13.87 -1.82 -21.21
CA SER A 19 -13.67 -1.15 -19.92
C SER A 19 -13.24 0.32 -20.02
N ARG A 20 -12.88 0.81 -21.23
CA ARG A 20 -12.56 2.22 -21.50
C ARG A 20 -12.94 2.62 -22.92
N SER A 21 -13.37 3.88 -23.06
CA SER A 21 -13.52 4.70 -24.28
C SER A 21 -13.03 4.09 -25.61
N GLY A 22 -13.76 3.10 -26.13
CA GLY A 22 -13.57 2.56 -27.48
C GLY A 22 -12.76 1.26 -27.62
N GLU A 23 -12.24 0.67 -26.55
CA GLU A 23 -11.40 -0.54 -26.62
C GLU A 23 -12.10 -1.75 -25.94
N GLY A 24 -12.00 -2.94 -26.54
CA GLY A 24 -12.52 -4.20 -25.98
C GLY A 24 -13.08 -5.16 -27.04
N TYR A 25 -13.15 -6.46 -26.71
CA TYR A 25 -13.64 -7.50 -27.62
C TYR A 25 -15.05 -7.21 -28.14
N ASP A 26 -15.92 -6.66 -27.30
CA ASP A 26 -17.29 -6.33 -27.71
C ASP A 26 -17.37 -5.25 -28.79
N ARG A 27 -16.50 -4.24 -28.74
CA ARG A 27 -16.46 -3.19 -29.78
C ARG A 27 -15.91 -3.72 -31.09
N ALA A 28 -14.84 -4.51 -31.03
CA ALA A 28 -14.31 -5.18 -32.23
C ALA A 28 -15.36 -6.09 -32.87
N THR A 29 -16.11 -6.84 -32.05
CA THR A 29 -17.19 -7.72 -32.51
C THR A 29 -18.36 -6.92 -33.10
N GLU A 30 -18.72 -5.77 -32.50
CA GLU A 30 -19.76 -4.87 -33.04
C GLU A 30 -19.36 -4.27 -34.39
N SER A 31 -18.13 -3.78 -34.52
CA SER A 31 -17.63 -3.26 -35.80
C SER A 31 -17.59 -4.36 -36.86
N TRP A 32 -17.09 -5.54 -36.51
CA TRP A 32 -17.08 -6.68 -37.42
C TRP A 32 -18.50 -7.09 -37.86
N ALA A 33 -19.46 -7.20 -36.93
CA ALA A 33 -20.83 -7.56 -37.26
C ALA A 33 -21.48 -6.52 -38.19
N ARG A 34 -21.25 -5.23 -37.94
CA ARG A 34 -21.76 -4.16 -38.80
C ARG A 34 -21.14 -4.20 -40.19
N GLU A 35 -19.82 -4.34 -40.28
CA GLU A 35 -19.10 -4.29 -41.56
C GLU A 35 -19.28 -5.54 -42.42
N TRP A 36 -19.37 -6.72 -41.79
CA TRP A 36 -19.33 -8.00 -42.50
C TRP A 36 -20.69 -8.69 -42.59
N LEU A 37 -21.60 -8.43 -41.65
CA LEU A 37 -22.92 -9.08 -41.58
C LEU A 37 -24.08 -8.11 -41.77
N ASP A 38 -23.82 -6.80 -41.93
CA ASP A 38 -24.85 -5.75 -42.00
C ASP A 38 -25.88 -5.87 -40.85
N SER A 39 -25.38 -6.18 -39.65
CA SER A 39 -26.22 -6.49 -38.48
C SER A 39 -25.79 -5.69 -37.26
N GLU A 40 -26.75 -5.24 -36.47
CA GLU A 40 -26.50 -4.68 -35.14
C GLU A 40 -26.61 -5.76 -34.06
N LEU A 41 -25.65 -5.79 -33.14
CA LEU A 41 -25.67 -6.72 -32.01
C LEU A 41 -26.54 -6.17 -30.89
N ALA A 42 -27.14 -7.08 -30.11
CA ALA A 42 -27.77 -6.73 -28.85
C ALA A 42 -26.83 -5.88 -27.96
N PRO A 43 -27.35 -4.86 -27.27
CA PRO A 43 -26.59 -4.04 -26.34
C PRO A 43 -25.82 -4.91 -25.33
N ALA A 44 -24.63 -4.46 -24.94
CA ALA A 44 -23.84 -5.12 -23.92
C ALA A 44 -23.58 -4.19 -22.72
N VAL A 45 -23.62 -4.74 -21.51
CA VAL A 45 -23.27 -4.05 -20.27
C VAL A 45 -22.23 -4.83 -19.47
N VAL A 46 -21.29 -4.11 -18.87
CA VAL A 46 -20.32 -4.67 -17.91
C VAL A 46 -20.98 -4.68 -16.54
N VAL A 47 -21.13 -5.84 -15.92
CA VAL A 47 -21.53 -5.97 -14.52
C VAL A 47 -20.47 -6.78 -13.78
N SER A 48 -20.06 -6.30 -12.61
CA SER A 48 -19.08 -6.98 -11.76
C SER A 48 -19.44 -6.76 -10.30
N ALA A 49 -19.19 -7.79 -9.50
CA ALA A 49 -19.28 -7.73 -8.05
C ALA A 49 -17.97 -8.29 -7.48
N ASP A 50 -17.32 -7.51 -6.62
CA ASP A 50 -16.06 -7.89 -6.00
C ASP A 50 -16.32 -8.34 -4.55
N LEU A 51 -15.91 -9.56 -4.21
CA LEU A 51 -15.79 -10.02 -2.84
C LEU A 51 -14.31 -10.16 -2.51
N ARG A 52 -13.90 -9.66 -1.34
CA ARG A 52 -12.52 -9.82 -0.84
C ARG A 52 -12.50 -10.89 0.23
N LEU A 53 -11.47 -11.73 0.19
CA LEU A 53 -11.24 -12.72 1.24
C LEU A 53 -10.83 -12.00 2.52
N ASP A 54 -11.58 -12.21 3.61
CA ASP A 54 -11.32 -11.58 4.90
C ASP A 54 -10.19 -12.29 5.66
N LEU A 55 -8.96 -12.19 5.14
CA LEU A 55 -7.77 -12.71 5.80
C LEU A 55 -7.40 -11.93 7.08
N ALA A 56 -8.04 -10.79 7.33
CA ALA A 56 -7.81 -9.95 8.50
C ALA A 56 -8.85 -10.14 9.61
N ASN A 57 -9.84 -11.01 9.43
CA ASN A 57 -10.93 -11.25 10.38
C ASN A 57 -11.60 -9.93 10.84
N GLY A 58 -11.93 -9.06 9.89
CA GLY A 58 -12.55 -7.76 10.13
C GLY A 58 -11.63 -6.70 10.74
N GLN A 59 -10.35 -7.00 10.98
CA GLN A 59 -9.40 -6.01 11.48
C GLN A 59 -8.97 -5.03 10.37
N PRO A 60 -8.80 -3.73 10.70
CA PRO A 60 -8.26 -2.77 9.74
C PRO A 60 -6.89 -3.20 9.20
N LEU A 61 -6.75 -3.19 7.87
CA LEU A 61 -5.48 -3.47 7.22
C LEU A 61 -4.46 -2.38 7.54
N SER A 62 -3.23 -2.79 7.87
CA SER A 62 -2.14 -1.84 8.09
C SER A 62 -1.78 -1.10 6.80
N THR A 63 -1.45 0.18 6.94
CA THR A 63 -1.27 1.13 5.84
C THR A 63 0.21 1.44 5.58
N GLU A 64 0.54 1.84 4.35
CA GLU A 64 1.88 2.32 4.00
C GLU A 64 2.32 3.51 4.87
N ARG A 65 1.35 4.35 5.26
CA ARG A 65 1.61 5.50 6.14
C ARG A 65 2.04 5.08 7.54
N GLU A 66 1.55 3.95 8.06
CA GLU A 66 2.00 3.40 9.34
C GLU A 66 3.42 2.87 9.24
N LEU A 67 3.74 2.12 8.19
CA LEU A 67 5.10 1.66 7.92
C LEU A 67 6.08 2.84 7.79
N GLN A 68 5.72 3.86 7.01
CA GLN A 68 6.59 5.04 6.84
C GLN A 68 6.84 5.75 8.18
N ARG A 69 5.82 5.88 9.03
CA ARG A 69 5.98 6.47 10.37
C ARG A 69 6.93 5.66 11.25
N ALA A 70 6.76 4.34 11.31
CA ALA A 70 7.61 3.47 12.11
C ALA A 70 9.07 3.45 11.59
N ALA A 71 9.25 3.36 10.27
CA ALA A 71 10.57 3.41 9.64
C ALA A 71 11.28 4.75 9.89
N ASN A 72 10.56 5.88 9.76
CA ASN A 72 11.10 7.20 10.06
C ASN A 72 11.49 7.33 11.55
N ARG A 73 10.66 6.80 12.46
CA ARG A 73 10.96 6.78 13.90
C ARG A 73 12.25 6.01 14.17
N ALA A 74 12.37 4.77 13.70
CA ALA A 74 13.56 3.94 13.86
C ALA A 74 14.82 4.59 13.29
N HIS A 75 14.74 5.12 12.07
CA HIS A 75 15.86 5.81 11.44
C HIS A 75 16.28 7.06 12.25
N SER A 76 15.30 7.89 12.64
CA SER A 76 15.58 9.12 13.37
C SER A 76 16.18 8.86 14.75
N ALA A 77 15.77 7.79 15.45
CA ALA A 77 16.18 7.52 16.83
C ALA A 77 17.69 7.31 16.99
N ARG A 78 18.36 6.78 15.97
CA ARG A 78 19.82 6.57 15.95
C ARG A 78 20.63 7.87 15.91
N HIS A 79 19.98 8.97 15.55
CA HIS A 79 20.63 10.26 15.30
C HIS A 79 19.96 11.43 16.03
N ASN A 80 18.78 11.23 16.63
CA ASN A 80 18.02 12.24 17.35
C ASN A 80 17.81 11.80 18.80
N PRO A 81 18.73 12.14 19.72
CA PRO A 81 18.60 11.76 21.12
C PRO A 81 17.23 12.11 21.75
N ALA A 82 16.65 13.25 21.39
CA ALA A 82 15.35 13.66 21.92
C ALA A 82 14.20 12.71 21.57
N SER A 83 14.29 11.90 20.51
CA SER A 83 13.20 10.98 20.16
C SER A 83 13.08 9.79 21.12
N ILE A 84 14.08 9.57 21.97
CA ILE A 84 14.04 8.56 23.04
C ILE A 84 14.17 9.19 24.44
N GLY A 85 13.95 10.50 24.56
CA GLY A 85 13.94 11.20 25.85
C GLY A 85 15.25 11.88 26.26
N GLU A 86 16.32 11.77 25.46
CA GLU A 86 17.64 12.34 25.78
C GLU A 86 17.75 13.83 25.37
N GLY A 87 16.98 14.68 26.06
CA GLY A 87 16.91 16.11 25.76
C GLY A 87 18.24 16.86 25.94
N ALA A 88 19.01 16.51 26.98
CA ALA A 88 20.32 17.12 27.23
C ALA A 88 21.32 16.81 26.11
N MET A 89 21.41 15.54 25.69
CA MET A 89 22.30 15.13 24.61
C MET A 89 21.87 15.72 23.26
N GLN A 90 20.56 15.89 23.03
CA GLN A 90 20.07 16.61 21.85
C GLN A 90 20.50 18.08 21.85
N TRP A 91 20.50 18.74 23.01
CA TRP A 91 20.96 20.12 23.13
C TRP A 91 22.46 20.24 22.81
N GLU A 92 23.29 19.37 23.40
CA GLU A 92 24.73 19.30 23.11
C GLU A 92 25.00 19.03 21.62
N LYS A 93 24.24 18.12 21.00
CA LYS A 93 24.29 17.87 19.56
C LYS A 93 23.97 19.14 18.75
N MET A 94 22.93 19.89 19.13
CA MET A 94 22.55 21.13 18.44
C MET A 94 23.61 22.22 18.58
N GLU A 95 24.26 22.33 19.75
CA GLU A 95 25.37 23.24 19.96
C GLU A 95 26.56 22.89 19.04
N LEU A 96 26.93 21.61 18.96
CA LEU A 96 27.98 21.14 18.05
C LEU A 96 27.64 21.45 16.58
N VAL A 97 26.40 21.22 16.16
CA VAL A 97 25.95 21.54 14.79
C VAL A 97 26.07 23.04 14.50
N GLN A 98 25.68 23.91 15.44
CA GLN A 98 25.83 25.36 15.29
C GLN A 98 27.30 25.78 15.20
N ARG A 99 28.17 25.22 16.05
CA ARG A 99 29.62 25.47 16.02
C ARG A 99 30.26 24.99 14.71
N ILE A 100 29.83 23.85 14.18
CA ILE A 100 30.28 23.32 12.87
C ILE A 100 29.90 24.30 11.75
N ALA A 101 28.67 24.81 11.76
CA ALA A 101 28.18 25.76 10.76
C ALA A 101 28.93 27.10 10.81
N ALA A 102 29.28 27.56 12.01
CA ALA A 102 30.03 28.80 12.22
C ALA A 102 31.55 28.68 11.94
N ALA A 103 32.10 27.47 11.94
CA ALA A 103 33.54 27.25 11.76
C ALA A 103 33.98 27.58 10.33
N THR A 104 34.87 28.55 10.18
CA THR A 104 35.47 28.94 8.89
C THR A 104 36.68 28.07 8.53
N ASP A 105 37.42 27.59 9.52
CA ASP A 105 38.59 26.72 9.35
C ASP A 105 38.22 25.24 9.18
N ARG A 106 38.91 24.56 8.25
CA ARG A 106 38.68 23.14 7.92
C ARG A 106 39.10 22.22 9.06
N SER A 107 40.21 22.52 9.76
CA SER A 107 40.70 21.70 10.86
C SER A 107 39.74 21.75 12.05
N ALA A 108 39.30 22.96 12.42
CA ALA A 108 38.30 23.18 13.45
C ALA A 108 36.98 22.47 13.13
N ARG A 109 36.47 22.61 11.90
CA ARG A 109 35.25 21.92 11.45
C ARG A 109 35.39 20.39 11.54
N SER A 110 36.54 19.84 11.15
CA SER A 110 36.84 18.41 11.25
C SER A 110 36.88 17.91 12.70
N SER A 111 37.46 18.69 13.63
CA SER A 111 37.45 18.35 15.05
C SER A 111 36.03 18.28 15.62
N LEU A 112 35.23 19.33 15.37
CA LEU A 112 33.84 19.40 15.83
C LEU A 112 32.97 18.28 15.25
N PHE A 113 33.21 17.91 13.99
CA PHE A 113 32.51 16.79 13.35
C PHE A 113 32.85 15.45 14.04
N ARG A 114 34.11 15.23 14.41
CA ARG A 114 34.52 14.05 15.20
C ARG A 114 33.87 14.03 16.59
N GLU A 115 33.79 15.18 17.24
CA GLU A 115 33.08 15.32 18.53
C GLU A 115 31.60 14.94 18.39
N LEU A 116 30.91 15.45 17.36
CA LEU A 116 29.51 15.10 17.05
C LEU A 116 29.33 13.60 16.83
N HIS A 117 30.21 12.97 16.05
CA HIS A 117 30.15 11.52 15.84
C HIS A 117 30.40 10.73 17.13
N GLY A 118 31.34 11.19 17.97
CA GLY A 118 31.60 10.59 19.28
C GLY A 118 30.38 10.68 20.20
N LEU A 119 29.69 11.82 20.22
CA LEU A 119 28.43 12.00 20.95
C LEU A 119 27.36 11.01 20.47
N LEU A 120 27.14 10.94 19.16
CA LEU A 120 26.13 10.04 18.59
C LEU A 120 26.49 8.55 18.75
N GLU A 121 27.77 8.21 18.84
CA GLU A 121 28.19 6.83 19.13
C GLU A 121 27.92 6.46 20.59
N ARG A 122 28.19 7.38 21.54
CA ARG A 122 27.79 7.20 22.95
C ARG A 122 26.29 7.03 23.08
N HIS A 123 25.50 7.86 22.38
CA HIS A 123 24.04 7.74 22.29
C HIS A 123 23.63 6.32 21.89
N ARG A 124 24.11 5.84 20.74
CA ARG A 124 23.75 4.52 20.22
C ARG A 124 24.15 3.38 21.15
N LYS A 125 25.31 3.49 21.79
CA LYS A 125 25.80 2.47 22.70
C LYS A 125 25.04 2.45 24.02
N ALA A 126 24.72 3.63 24.58
CA ALA A 126 23.99 3.74 25.84
C ALA A 126 22.54 3.26 25.69
N HIS A 127 21.92 3.53 24.53
CA HIS A 127 20.51 3.24 24.28
C HIS A 127 20.31 2.13 23.24
N SER A 128 21.22 1.16 23.18
CA SER A 128 21.12 0.08 22.19
C SER A 128 19.84 -0.74 22.37
N GLY A 129 19.36 -0.89 23.61
CA GLY A 129 18.11 -1.58 23.92
C GLY A 129 16.89 -0.86 23.35
N GLU A 130 16.69 0.42 23.70
CA GLU A 130 15.54 1.19 23.19
C GLU A 130 15.60 1.34 21.67
N LEU A 131 16.79 1.49 21.09
CA LEU A 131 16.95 1.54 19.63
C LEU A 131 16.56 0.21 18.96
N SER A 132 16.93 -0.94 19.54
CA SER A 132 16.50 -2.25 19.05
C SER A 132 14.99 -2.44 19.16
N GLU A 133 14.34 -1.92 20.21
CA GLU A 133 12.87 -1.97 20.34
C GLU A 133 12.18 -1.17 19.22
N VAL A 134 12.63 0.06 18.95
CA VAL A 134 12.05 0.88 17.87
C VAL A 134 12.33 0.27 16.49
N GLU A 135 13.49 -0.37 16.29
CA GLU A 135 13.77 -1.13 15.06
C GLU A 135 12.83 -2.34 14.91
N ALA A 136 12.57 -3.07 16.01
CA ALA A 136 11.64 -4.20 16.00
C ALA A 136 10.20 -3.76 15.68
N GLU A 137 9.75 -2.61 16.20
CA GLU A 137 8.45 -2.02 15.84
C GLU A 137 8.34 -1.73 14.34
N ALA A 138 9.40 -1.19 13.72
CA ALA A 138 9.42 -0.90 12.29
C ALA A 138 9.40 -2.17 11.44
N ASP A 139 10.10 -3.23 11.87
CA ASP A 139 10.06 -4.53 11.21
C ASP A 139 8.69 -5.20 11.34
N GLU A 140 8.03 -5.08 12.48
CA GLU A 140 6.66 -5.56 12.66
C GLU A 140 5.68 -4.81 11.76
N ALA A 141 5.77 -3.48 11.69
CA ALA A 141 4.96 -2.67 10.78
C ALA A 141 5.16 -3.11 9.32
N ARG A 142 6.40 -3.44 8.92
CA ARG A 142 6.70 -3.95 7.57
C ARG A 142 6.03 -5.29 7.32
N ARG A 143 6.09 -6.22 8.27
CA ARG A 143 5.40 -7.52 8.18
C ARG A 143 3.89 -7.34 8.05
N ARG A 144 3.28 -6.46 8.86
CA ARG A 144 1.84 -6.18 8.82
C ARG A 144 1.40 -5.58 7.49
N VAL A 145 2.14 -4.61 6.94
CA VAL A 145 1.83 -4.03 5.62
C VAL A 145 2.00 -5.07 4.51
N SER A 146 3.03 -5.92 4.57
CA SER A 146 3.18 -7.02 3.61
C SER A 146 1.98 -7.97 3.65
N GLY A 147 1.55 -8.39 4.85
CA GLY A 147 0.35 -9.20 5.05
C GLY A 147 -0.92 -8.50 4.55
N ALA A 148 -1.05 -7.19 4.80
CA ALA A 148 -2.17 -6.39 4.31
C ALA A 148 -2.23 -6.33 2.78
N ARG A 149 -1.08 -6.25 2.09
CA ARG A 149 -1.04 -6.29 0.61
C ARG A 149 -1.52 -7.64 0.08
N VAL A 150 -1.15 -8.74 0.74
CA VAL A 150 -1.64 -10.08 0.42
C VAL A 150 -3.15 -10.16 0.65
N ALA A 151 -3.63 -9.73 1.82
CA ALA A 151 -5.05 -9.69 2.16
C ALA A 151 -5.89 -8.83 1.18
N ALA A 152 -5.32 -7.74 0.66
CA ALA A 152 -6.00 -6.85 -0.27
C ALA A 152 -6.10 -7.38 -1.72
N ARG A 153 -5.47 -8.52 -2.04
CA ARG A 153 -5.56 -9.14 -3.37
C ARG A 153 -6.98 -9.59 -3.71
N ARG A 154 -7.31 -9.61 -5.00
CA ARG A 154 -8.63 -9.96 -5.54
C ARG A 154 -8.63 -11.26 -6.36
N ASP A 155 -7.50 -11.91 -6.49
CA ASP A 155 -7.28 -13.09 -7.32
C ASP A 155 -7.22 -14.39 -6.50
N TRP A 156 -7.80 -14.37 -5.31
CA TRP A 156 -7.96 -15.57 -4.49
C TRP A 156 -8.94 -16.54 -5.14
N SER A 157 -8.62 -17.83 -5.10
CA SER A 157 -9.54 -18.86 -5.57
C SER A 157 -10.84 -18.83 -4.75
N PHE A 158 -11.98 -18.97 -5.43
CA PHE A 158 -13.30 -18.97 -4.80
C PHE A 158 -13.46 -20.06 -3.74
N VAL A 159 -12.70 -21.15 -3.82
CA VAL A 159 -12.71 -22.26 -2.84
C VAL A 159 -12.22 -21.86 -1.44
N LEU A 160 -11.55 -20.71 -1.33
CA LEU A 160 -11.06 -20.18 -0.05
C LEU A 160 -12.11 -19.34 0.68
N TYR A 161 -13.21 -19.01 0.03
CA TYR A 161 -14.25 -18.17 0.62
C TYR A 161 -15.24 -19.02 1.41
N PRO A 162 -15.64 -18.58 2.62
CA PRO A 162 -16.72 -19.22 3.35
C PRO A 162 -18.03 -19.17 2.55
N ASP A 163 -18.81 -20.25 2.59
CA ASP A 163 -20.10 -20.34 1.90
C ASP A 163 -21.01 -19.15 2.21
N ASP A 164 -21.08 -18.75 3.49
CA ASP A 164 -21.90 -17.62 3.95
C ASP A 164 -21.51 -16.29 3.28
N SER A 165 -20.22 -16.09 2.96
CA SER A 165 -19.76 -14.88 2.27
C SER A 165 -20.21 -14.85 0.81
N ILE A 166 -20.24 -16.02 0.16
CA ILE A 166 -20.74 -16.17 -1.21
C ILE A 166 -22.26 -15.99 -1.26
N GLN A 167 -22.99 -16.56 -0.29
CA GLN A 167 -24.43 -16.36 -0.19
C GLN A 167 -24.79 -14.89 0.09
N ALA A 168 -24.05 -14.21 0.97
CA ALA A 168 -24.25 -12.79 1.24
C ALA A 168 -24.00 -11.91 0.01
N LEU A 169 -22.95 -12.20 -0.77
CA LEU A 169 -22.70 -11.53 -2.05
C LEU A 169 -23.88 -11.73 -3.01
N ARG A 170 -24.35 -12.97 -3.13
CA ARG A 170 -25.49 -13.31 -3.98
C ARG A 170 -26.74 -12.52 -3.58
N SER A 171 -27.12 -12.54 -2.30
CA SER A 171 -28.29 -11.79 -1.81
C SER A 171 -28.16 -10.29 -2.05
N THR A 172 -26.95 -9.73 -1.91
CA THR A 172 -26.69 -8.31 -2.20
C THR A 172 -26.90 -8.00 -3.68
N VAL A 173 -26.40 -8.87 -4.57
CA VAL A 173 -26.59 -8.71 -6.02
C VAL A 173 -28.07 -8.83 -6.39
N GLU A 174 -28.78 -9.81 -5.83
CA GLU A 174 -30.22 -10.01 -6.09
C GLU A 174 -31.07 -8.84 -5.59
N ALA A 175 -30.70 -8.19 -4.49
CA ALA A 175 -31.44 -7.04 -3.93
C ALA A 175 -31.29 -5.72 -4.72
N LEU A 176 -30.37 -5.65 -5.68
CA LEU A 176 -30.20 -4.48 -6.56
C LEU A 176 -31.16 -4.49 -7.76
N TRP A 177 -31.97 -5.54 -7.91
CA TRP A 177 -32.95 -5.75 -8.99
C TRP A 177 -34.36 -5.89 -8.42
#